data_AF-A0A1B6IYG2-F1
#
_entry.id   AF-A0A1B6IYG2-F1
#
_cell.length_a   1.000
_cell.length_b   1.000
_cell.length_c   1.000
_cell.angle_alpha   90.00
_cell.angle_beta   90.00
_cell.angle_gamma   90.00
#
_symmetry.space_group_name_H-M   'P 1'
#
loop_
_entity.id
_entity.type
_entity.pdbx_description
1 polymer ?
#
loop_
_entity_poly.entity_id
_entity_poly.type
_entity_poly.pdbx_seq_one_letter_code
_entity_poly.pdbx_strand_id
1 'polypeptide(L)'
;KSLEKRISQEEEDLSEGDPVPAGLRIRRTQHATTLHLFVQAVTEFNLEQVDYKEKCEERIHRIASIAKAEVSDEKLEELLEQGNYGSIFNSDIITETQEARRALEDIQMRHEELLRL
;
A
#
# COMPACT_ATOMS: atom_id res chain seq x y z
N LYS A 1 -4.37 -7.98 -21.62
CA LYS A 1 -5.06 -7.28 -22.74
C LYS A 1 -5.01 -8.03 -24.08
N SER A 2 -3.86 -8.49 -24.60
CA SER A 2 -3.84 -9.23 -25.89
C SER A 2 -4.62 -10.57 -25.87
N LEU A 3 -4.52 -11.34 -24.77
CA LEU A 3 -5.25 -12.60 -24.62
C LEU A 3 -6.77 -12.40 -24.50
N GLU A 4 -7.19 -11.43 -23.70
CA GLU A 4 -8.60 -11.05 -23.53
C GLU A 4 -9.24 -10.61 -24.86
N LYS A 5 -8.56 -9.72 -25.59
CA LYS A 5 -9.00 -9.28 -26.92
C LYS A 5 -9.14 -10.45 -27.90
N ARG A 6 -8.22 -11.41 -27.85
CA ARG A 6 -8.29 -12.63 -28.67
C ARG A 6 -9.44 -13.54 -28.27
N ILE A 7 -9.72 -13.69 -26.97
CA ILE A 7 -10.87 -14.46 -26.49
C ILE A 7 -12.15 -13.81 -27.02
N SER A 8 -12.35 -12.50 -26.82
CA SER A 8 -13.54 -11.79 -27.30
C SER A 8 -13.72 -11.85 -28.81
N GLN A 9 -12.63 -11.72 -29.58
CA GLN A 9 -12.71 -11.79 -31.03
C GLN A 9 -13.09 -13.19 -31.52
N GLU A 10 -12.52 -14.25 -30.93
CA GLU A 10 -12.93 -15.64 -31.24
C GLU A 10 -14.37 -15.95 -30.79
N GLU A 11 -14.93 -15.19 -29.82
CA GLU A 11 -16.33 -15.32 -29.40
C GLU A 11 -17.30 -14.66 -30.37
N GLU A 12 -16.92 -13.50 -30.91
CA GLU A 12 -17.68 -12.77 -31.92
C GLU A 12 -17.73 -13.53 -33.26
N ASP A 13 -16.66 -14.26 -33.58
CA ASP A 13 -16.55 -15.08 -34.80
C ASP A 13 -17.36 -16.40 -34.71
N LEU A 14 -17.89 -16.77 -33.54
CA LEU A 14 -18.72 -17.97 -33.37
C LEU A 14 -20.16 -17.72 -33.84
N SER A 15 -20.64 -18.57 -34.75
CA SER A 15 -22.04 -18.56 -35.18
C SER A 15 -22.95 -19.22 -34.14
N GLU A 16 -24.20 -18.77 -34.05
CA GLU A 16 -25.19 -19.39 -33.17
C GLU A 16 -25.40 -20.87 -33.52
N GLY A 17 -25.13 -21.74 -32.54
CA GLY A 17 -25.27 -23.19 -32.68
C GLY A 17 -23.97 -23.96 -32.90
N ASP A 18 -22.85 -23.27 -33.15
CA ASP A 18 -21.56 -23.94 -33.29
C ASP A 18 -21.02 -24.44 -31.93
N PRO A 19 -20.45 -25.64 -31.88
CA PRO A 19 -19.82 -26.15 -30.67
C PRO A 19 -18.57 -25.32 -30.34
N VAL A 20 -18.54 -24.78 -29.11
CA VAL A 20 -17.41 -23.96 -28.65
C VAL A 20 -16.09 -24.77 -28.66
N PRO A 21 -15.05 -24.33 -29.37
CA PRO A 21 -13.78 -25.03 -29.43
C PRO A 21 -13.16 -25.26 -28.05
N ALA A 22 -12.56 -26.44 -27.83
CA ALA A 22 -11.88 -26.75 -26.57
C ALA A 22 -10.77 -25.73 -26.23
N GLY A 23 -10.03 -25.26 -27.24
CA GLY A 23 -8.99 -24.25 -27.05
C GLY A 23 -9.52 -22.91 -26.53
N LEU A 24 -10.69 -22.47 -26.99
CA LEU A 24 -11.34 -21.25 -26.52
C LEU A 24 -11.82 -21.42 -25.07
N ARG A 25 -12.43 -22.57 -24.74
CA ARG A 25 -12.82 -22.88 -23.35
C ARG A 25 -11.62 -22.90 -22.39
N ILE A 26 -10.51 -23.53 -22.78
CA ILE A 26 -9.28 -23.56 -21.99
C ILE A 26 -8.75 -22.14 -21.76
N ARG A 27 -8.66 -21.31 -22.81
CA ARG A 27 -8.20 -19.92 -22.69
C ARG A 27 -9.10 -19.09 -21.77
N ARG A 28 -10.43 -19.21 -21.89
CA ARG A 28 -11.41 -18.56 -21.00
C ARG A 28 -11.16 -18.93 -19.54
N THR A 29 -11.10 -20.22 -19.24
CA THR A 29 -10.88 -20.71 -17.87
C THR A 29 -9.53 -20.22 -17.33
N GLN A 30 -8.45 -20.37 -18.09
CA GLN A 30 -7.12 -19.92 -17.67
C GLN A 30 -7.07 -18.41 -17.43
N HIS A 31 -7.66 -17.61 -18.32
CA HIS A 31 -7.72 -16.16 -18.16
C HIS A 31 -8.50 -15.77 -16.90
N ALA A 32 -9.70 -16.34 -16.71
CA ALA A 32 -10.53 -16.07 -15.54
C ALA A 32 -9.83 -16.47 -14.23
N THR A 33 -9.25 -17.67 -14.16
CA THR A 33 -8.50 -18.12 -12.99
C THR A 33 -7.29 -17.25 -12.71
N THR A 34 -6.51 -16.90 -13.74
CA THR A 34 -5.30 -16.06 -13.57
C THR A 34 -5.68 -14.66 -13.08
N LEU A 35 -6.74 -14.06 -13.65
CA LEU A 35 -7.22 -12.75 -13.23
C LEU A 35 -7.72 -12.79 -11.78
N HIS A 36 -8.45 -13.83 -11.40
CA HIS A 36 -8.92 -14.01 -10.03
C HIS A 36 -7.76 -14.09 -9.03
N LEU A 37 -6.75 -14.92 -9.32
CA LEU A 37 -5.56 -15.04 -8.48
C LEU A 37 -4.79 -13.71 -8.39
N PHE A 38 -4.69 -12.99 -9.50
CA PHE A 38 -4.04 -11.67 -9.53
C PHE A 38 -4.78 -10.65 -8.64
N VAL A 39 -6.11 -10.55 -8.79
CA VAL A 39 -6.93 -9.65 -7.97
C VAL A 39 -6.82 -10.01 -6.49
N GLN A 40 -6.86 -11.31 -6.17
CA GLN A 40 -6.67 -11.78 -4.81
C GLN A 40 -5.31 -11.36 -4.25
N ALA A 41 -4.21 -11.60 -4.97
CA ALA A 41 -2.87 -11.24 -4.52
C ALA A 41 -2.70 -9.72 -4.32
N VAL A 42 -3.25 -8.90 -5.23
CA VAL A 42 -3.23 -7.43 -5.08
C VAL A 42 -4.06 -6.97 -3.89
N THR A 43 -5.20 -7.63 -3.63
CA THR A 43 -6.06 -7.31 -2.49
C THR A 43 -5.36 -7.66 -1.18
N GLU A 44 -4.75 -8.84 -1.08
CA GLU A 44 -3.95 -9.26 0.08
C GLU A 44 -2.78 -8.30 0.32
N PHE A 45 -2.07 -7.91 -0.74
CA PHE A 45 -0.99 -6.93 -0.65
C PHE A 45 -1.48 -5.56 -0.15
N ASN A 46 -2.59 -5.06 -0.67
CA ASN A 46 -3.15 -3.78 -0.24
C ASN A 46 -3.60 -3.81 1.23
N LEU A 47 -4.19 -4.92 1.68
CA LEU A 47 -4.56 -5.09 3.08
C LEU A 47 -3.33 -5.06 4.00
N GLU A 48 -2.25 -5.74 3.62
CA GLU A 48 -0.99 -5.71 4.37
C GLU A 48 -0.36 -4.30 4.37
N GLN A 49 -0.43 -3.57 3.25
CA GLN A 49 0.03 -2.17 3.19
C GLN A 49 -0.75 -1.26 4.14
N VAL A 50 -2.08 -1.41 4.21
CA VAL A 50 -2.93 -0.62 5.11
C VAL A 50 -2.59 -0.92 6.57
N ASP A 51 -2.48 -2.20 6.94
CA ASP A 51 -2.09 -2.60 8.30
C ASP A 51 -0.67 -2.11 8.66
N TYR A 52 0.27 -2.15 7.72
CA TYR A 52 1.61 -1.57 7.91
C TYR A 52 1.55 -0.06 8.14
N LYS A 53 0.73 0.66 7.37
CA LYS A 53 0.53 2.11 7.54
C LYS A 53 -0.02 2.41 8.93
N GLU A 54 -1.08 1.74 9.36
CA GLU A 54 -1.68 1.91 10.69
C GLU A 54 -0.65 1.67 11.82
N LYS A 55 0.15 0.59 11.73
CA LYS A 55 1.22 0.29 12.70
C LYS A 55 2.29 1.38 12.75
N CYS A 56 2.64 1.96 11.60
CA CYS A 56 3.61 3.05 11.55
C CYS A 56 3.06 4.33 12.18
N GLU A 57 1.80 4.67 11.90
CA GLU A 57 1.10 5.82 12.51
C GLU A 57 1.04 5.68 14.02
N GLU A 58 0.62 4.53 14.56
CA GLU A 58 0.62 4.28 16.00
C GLU A 58 2.01 4.46 16.62
N ARG A 59 3.06 4.02 15.91
CA ARG A 59 4.44 4.11 16.42
C ARG A 59 4.92 5.55 16.46
N ILE A 60 4.61 6.35 15.46
CA ILE A 60 4.89 7.79 15.47
C ILE A 60 4.14 8.47 16.61
N HIS A 61 2.85 8.17 16.79
CA HIS A 61 2.02 8.71 17.87
C HIS A 61 2.59 8.39 19.25
N ARG A 62 3.02 7.13 19.47
CA ARG A 62 3.71 6.70 20.70
C ARG A 62 4.99 7.50 20.95
N ILE A 63 5.84 7.69 19.94
CA ILE A 63 7.11 8.41 20.12
C ILE A 63 6.86 9.90 20.38
N ALA A 64 5.91 10.53 19.68
CA ALA A 64 5.52 11.92 19.93
C ALA A 64 4.99 12.12 21.37
N SER A 65 4.14 11.20 21.83
CA SER A 65 3.62 11.18 23.20
C SER A 65 4.72 11.04 24.26
N ILE A 66 5.69 10.14 24.05
CA ILE A 66 6.85 9.97 24.96
C ILE A 66 7.71 11.24 24.99
N ALA A 67 7.87 11.90 23.85
CA ALA A 67 8.62 13.14 23.73
C ALA A 67 7.92 14.37 24.36
N LYS A 68 6.72 14.19 24.94
CA LYS A 68 5.85 15.24 25.51
C LYS A 68 5.47 16.34 24.50
N ALA A 69 5.53 16.03 23.21
CA ALA A 69 4.97 16.90 22.19
C ALA A 69 3.47 16.59 22.10
N GLU A 70 2.62 17.52 22.54
CA GLU A 70 1.19 17.46 22.23
C GLU A 70 1.01 17.73 20.72
N VAL A 71 1.05 16.66 19.93
CA VAL A 71 0.75 16.70 18.50
C VAL A 71 -0.71 16.29 18.32
N SER A 72 -1.55 17.18 17.77
CA SER A 72 -2.94 16.82 17.45
C SER A 72 -2.99 15.85 16.27
N ASP A 73 -4.06 15.05 16.20
CA ASP A 73 -4.23 14.05 15.14
C ASP A 73 -4.25 14.70 13.75
N GLU A 74 -4.85 15.89 13.59
CA GLU A 74 -4.81 16.62 12.32
C GLU A 74 -3.41 17.08 11.95
N LYS A 75 -2.60 17.46 12.95
CA LYS A 75 -1.21 17.87 12.69
C LYS A 75 -0.36 16.66 12.33
N LEU A 76 -0.60 15.51 12.95
CA LEU A 76 0.05 14.25 12.61
C LEU A 76 -0.25 13.83 11.16
N GLU A 77 -1.51 13.93 10.74
CA GLU A 77 -1.95 13.59 9.39
C GLU A 77 -1.34 14.53 8.33
N GLU A 78 -1.29 15.83 8.62
CA GLU A 78 -0.63 16.82 7.75
C GLU A 78 0.88 16.53 7.58
N LEU A 79 1.55 16.02 8.62
CA LEU A 79 2.98 15.67 8.57
C LEU A 79 3.24 14.35 7.85
N LEU A 80 2.31 13.40 7.98
CA LEU A 80 2.30 12.15 7.23
C LEU A 80 2.19 12.43 5.73
N GLU A 81 1.32 13.37 5.35
CA GLU A 81 1.15 13.82 3.96
C GLU A 81 2.34 14.64 3.42
N GLN A 82 2.93 15.52 4.24
CA GLN A 82 4.00 16.43 3.79
C GLN A 82 5.41 15.82 3.88
N GLY A 83 5.56 14.71 4.61
CA GLY A 83 6.83 14.01 4.78
C GLY A 83 7.91 14.75 5.57
N ASN A 84 7.55 15.82 6.29
CA ASN A 84 8.50 16.76 6.90
C ASN A 84 8.57 16.65 8.43
N TYR A 85 8.90 15.46 8.94
CA TYR A 85 9.08 15.17 10.37
C TYR A 85 10.24 15.96 10.98
N GLY A 86 11.27 16.27 10.18
CA GLY A 86 12.47 16.98 10.64
C GLY A 86 12.18 18.36 11.25
N SER A 87 11.05 18.98 10.88
CA SER A 87 10.65 20.30 11.38
C SER A 87 10.09 20.29 12.81
N ILE A 88 9.37 19.22 13.21
CA ILE A 88 8.74 19.13 14.54
C ILE A 88 9.69 18.59 15.60
N PHE A 89 10.53 17.62 15.23
CA PHE A 89 11.46 17.04 16.18
C PHE A 89 12.67 17.94 16.49
N ASN A 90 12.88 19.02 15.71
CA ASN A 90 13.93 20.01 15.97
C ASN A 90 13.42 21.26 16.72
N SER A 91 12.12 21.58 16.69
CA SER A 91 11.65 22.84 17.29
C SER A 91 11.28 22.74 18.77
N ASP A 92 10.73 21.62 19.26
CA ASP A 92 10.17 21.59 20.63
C ASP A 92 10.44 20.31 21.45
N ILE A 93 11.08 19.28 20.88
CA ILE A 93 11.47 18.07 21.62
C ILE A 93 12.91 18.23 22.10
N ILE A 94 13.07 18.28 23.42
CA ILE A 94 14.33 18.35 24.16
C ILE A 94 15.36 17.38 23.55
N THR A 95 16.28 17.93 22.75
CA THR A 95 17.40 17.23 22.09
C THR A 95 18.57 17.01 23.06
N GLU A 96 18.30 16.59 24.31
CA GLU A 96 19.35 16.36 25.31
C GLU A 96 19.73 14.88 25.51
N THR A 97 18.93 13.91 25.05
CA THR A 97 19.24 12.49 25.24
C THR A 97 19.57 11.75 23.95
N GLN A 98 20.59 10.88 24.00
CA GLN A 98 21.01 10.04 22.86
C GLN A 98 19.88 9.10 22.39
N GLU A 99 18.99 8.71 23.29
CA GLU A 99 17.81 7.89 23.00
C GLU A 99 16.77 8.64 22.15
N ALA A 100 16.51 9.92 22.42
CA ALA A 100 15.61 10.73 21.62
C ALA A 100 16.10 10.88 20.17
N ARG A 101 17.42 11.01 19.97
CA ARG A 101 18.02 11.06 18.62
C ARG A 101 17.89 9.73 17.86
N ARG A 102 18.10 8.60 18.53
CA ARG A 102 17.91 7.27 17.91
C ARG A 102 16.45 7.02 17.54
N ALA A 103 15.50 7.42 18.39
CA ALA A 103 14.08 7.32 18.07
C ALA A 103 13.69 8.17 16.85
N LEU A 104 14.33 9.34 16.69
CA LEU A 104 14.12 10.23 15.54
C LEU A 104 14.66 9.64 14.23
N GLU A 105 15.88 9.08 14.24
CA GLU A 105 16.44 8.37 13.07
C GLU A 105 15.56 7.19 12.65
N ASP A 106 15.03 6.45 13.62
CA ASP A 106 14.14 5.31 13.38
C ASP A 106 12.76 5.76 12.84
N ILE A 107 12.25 6.94 13.21
CA ILE A 107 11.07 7.55 12.59
C ILE A 107 11.36 7.95 11.14
N GLN A 108 12.48 8.62 10.89
CA GLN A 108 12.83 9.07 9.54
C GLN A 108 12.97 7.91 8.55
N MET A 109 13.63 6.83 8.98
CA MET A 109 13.75 5.62 8.17
C MET A 109 12.39 4.99 7.85
N ARG A 110 11.50 4.89 8.85
CA ARG A 110 10.15 4.33 8.66
C ARG A 110 9.29 5.21 7.76
N HIS A 111 9.47 6.52 7.85
CA HIS A 111 8.79 7.42 6.95
C HIS A 111 9.25 7.25 5.49
N GLU A 112 10.56 7.11 5.24
CA GLU A 112 11.05 6.80 3.90
C GLU A 112 10.50 5.47 3.36
N GLU A 113 10.28 4.49 4.24
CA GLU A 113 9.61 3.24 3.86
C GLU A 113 8.15 3.47 3.49
N LEU A 114 7.40 4.27 4.26
CA LEU A 114 6.01 4.63 3.95
C LEU A 114 5.87 5.38 2.63
N LEU A 115 6.78 6.29 2.29
CA LEU A 115 6.75 7.01 1.00
C LEU A 115 7.05 6.11 -0.21
N ARG A 116 7.68 4.94 0.01
CA ARG A 116 8.03 3.98 -1.04
C ARG A 116 6.96 2.90 -1.24
N LEU A 117 5.95 2.83 -0.37
CA LEU A 117 4.79 1.94 -0.48
C LEU A 117 3.71 2.54 -1.37
#